data_AF-A0A6L9XUL1-F1
#
_entry.id   AF-A0A6L9XUL1-F1
#
_cell.length_a   1.000
_cell.length_b   1.000
_cell.length_c   1.000
_cell.angle_alpha   90.00
_cell.angle_beta   90.00
_cell.angle_gamma   90.00
#
_symmetry.space_group_name_H-M   'P 1'
#
loop_
_entity.id
_entity.type
_entity.pdbx_description
1 polymer ?
#
loop_
_entity_poly.entity_id
_entity_poly.type
_entity_poly.pdbx_seq_one_letter_code
_entity_poly.pdbx_strand_id
1 'polypeptide(L)'
;MRPQKLALTASSIVLALVLAGCAGKAEPTHWVASNGNHVVFISWTVKDRKISGSLQGATGQDANASQPVTTVDQAVTGTDDNGQIVLTIGSGATSESLSGTVKDQLMVLNGTDSSGAVTMRFSPGSEKKYSSAVTSLRDQIQKRQAQAAYDAAVATLATQTTTLQTALAAFEAEFSGEQAAVTNFEALAGGFTCMDTAASNAYSQSWNAYSVEWSKTNAAYNAADAANRALQLTEATLKATQPASVKLHGQAQLMTASSVSDDAVKKLAAASTTDDSDTAAITKIHSRDNDLPYC
;
A
#
# COMPACT_ATOMS: atom_id res chain seq x y z
N MET A 1 -39.49 48.28 69.70
CA MET A 1 -38.80 49.54 69.35
C MET A 1 -37.55 49.20 68.56
N ARG A 2 -37.30 50.00 67.51
CA ARG A 2 -36.31 49.85 66.45
C ARG A 2 -34.89 50.30 66.90
N PRO A 3 -33.86 50.13 66.05
CA PRO A 3 -32.54 49.59 66.41
C PRO A 3 -31.48 50.69 66.57
N GLN A 4 -30.27 50.31 66.99
CA GLN A 4 -29.07 51.06 66.63
C GLN A 4 -27.96 50.13 66.13
N LYS A 5 -27.60 50.35 64.85
CA LYS A 5 -26.34 49.94 64.25
C LYS A 5 -25.26 50.91 64.72
N LEU A 6 -24.06 50.41 65.04
CA LEU A 6 -22.83 51.18 64.99
C LEU A 6 -21.68 50.27 64.55
N ALA A 7 -20.84 50.84 63.71
CA ALA A 7 -19.90 50.18 62.83
C ALA A 7 -18.50 49.99 63.44
N LEU A 8 -17.82 48.97 62.90
CA LEU A 8 -16.38 48.71 62.75
C LEU A 8 -15.37 49.78 63.22
N THR A 9 -14.31 49.33 63.92
CA THR A 9 -12.93 49.17 63.41
C THR A 9 -12.04 48.59 64.53
N ALA A 10 -11.41 47.42 64.32
CA ALA A 10 -9.96 47.21 64.01
C ALA A 10 -9.03 47.65 65.16
N SER A 11 -8.04 46.92 65.68
CA SER A 11 -7.26 45.76 65.25
C SER A 11 -6.51 45.20 66.47
N SER A 12 -6.26 43.90 66.53
CA SER A 12 -5.01 43.29 67.04
C SER A 12 -5.04 41.79 66.76
N ILE A 13 -4.30 41.40 65.71
CA ILE A 13 -3.91 40.03 65.37
C ILE A 13 -2.76 39.64 66.29
N VAL A 14 -2.72 38.40 66.80
CA VAL A 14 -1.52 37.53 66.85
C VAL A 14 -1.92 36.09 67.24
N LEU A 15 -1.53 35.15 66.36
CA LEU A 15 -1.25 33.70 66.54
C LEU A 15 -2.31 32.75 67.12
N ALA A 16 -2.84 31.87 66.26
CA ALA A 16 -2.72 30.41 66.45
C ALA A 16 -3.15 29.62 65.20
N LEU A 17 -2.22 28.79 64.70
CA LEU A 17 -2.38 27.60 63.86
C LEU A 17 -2.90 27.80 62.42
N VAL A 18 -1.99 28.32 61.61
CA VAL A 18 -1.87 28.01 60.19
C VAL A 18 -1.60 26.49 60.05
N LEU A 19 -2.66 25.67 59.93
CA LEU A 19 -2.58 24.49 59.05
C LEU A 19 -2.63 25.01 57.62
N ALA A 20 -1.54 25.63 57.17
CA ALA A 20 -1.18 25.55 55.77
C ALA A 20 -0.80 24.08 55.57
N GLY A 21 -1.81 23.24 55.35
CA GLY A 21 -1.58 22.00 54.66
C GLY A 21 -0.78 22.37 53.43
N CYS A 22 0.34 21.67 53.21
CA CYS A 22 0.95 21.58 51.91
C CYS A 22 -0.18 21.31 50.92
N ALA A 23 -0.70 22.35 50.25
CA ALA A 23 -1.44 22.18 49.02
C ALA A 23 -0.38 21.77 48.00
N GLY A 24 0.12 20.54 48.17
CA GLY A 24 0.96 19.88 47.20
C GLY A 24 0.23 19.99 45.89
N LYS A 25 0.94 20.40 44.84
CA LYS A 25 0.40 20.47 43.49
C LYS A 25 -0.43 19.22 43.27
N ALA A 26 -1.74 19.39 43.03
CA ALA A 26 -2.61 18.26 42.77
C ALA A 26 -2.00 17.46 41.63
N GLU A 27 -1.75 16.17 41.89
CA GLU A 27 -1.19 15.32 40.87
C GLU A 27 -2.14 15.23 39.67
N PRO A 28 -1.61 15.15 38.44
CA PRO A 28 -2.44 14.94 37.27
C PRO A 28 -3.31 13.69 37.43
N THR A 29 -4.61 13.84 37.19
CA THR A 29 -5.56 12.71 37.19
C THR A 29 -5.66 12.02 35.83
N HIS A 30 -5.01 12.57 34.81
CA HIS A 30 -5.12 12.14 33.43
C HIS A 30 -3.74 12.09 32.77
N TRP A 31 -3.46 10.96 32.13
CA TRP A 31 -2.14 10.63 31.62
C TRP A 31 -2.24 10.06 30.21
N VAL A 32 -1.37 10.52 29.31
CA VAL A 32 -1.30 10.01 27.93
C VAL A 32 0.12 9.53 27.66
N ALA A 33 0.24 8.33 27.11
CA ALA A 33 1.44 7.81 26.47
C ALA A 33 1.14 7.52 24.99
N SER A 34 2.13 7.73 24.14
CA SER A 34 2.05 7.33 22.73
C SER A 34 3.42 6.87 22.26
N ASN A 35 3.45 5.75 21.54
CA ASN A 35 4.58 5.33 20.73
C ASN A 35 4.11 5.20 19.26
N GLY A 36 4.99 4.79 18.36
CA GLY A 36 4.68 4.72 16.93
C GLY A 36 3.47 3.84 16.55
N ASN A 37 3.06 2.92 17.42
CA ASN A 37 2.01 1.93 17.15
C ASN A 37 0.89 1.90 18.20
N HIS A 38 1.05 2.57 19.33
CA HIS A 38 0.11 2.54 20.45
C HIS A 38 -0.11 3.92 21.03
N VAL A 39 -1.34 4.18 21.46
CA VAL A 39 -1.71 5.35 22.26
C VAL A 39 -2.49 4.85 23.47
N VAL A 40 -2.07 5.26 24.66
CA VAL A 40 -2.71 4.87 25.93
C VAL A 40 -3.11 6.12 26.69
N PHE A 41 -4.32 6.12 27.21
CA PHE A 41 -4.86 7.14 28.10
C PHE A 41 -5.30 6.50 29.40
N ILE A 42 -4.82 7.02 30.52
CA ILE A 42 -5.25 6.60 31.85
C ILE A 42 -5.92 7.79 32.52
N SER A 43 -7.16 7.58 32.96
CA SER A 43 -7.89 8.49 33.84
C SER A 43 -8.07 7.83 35.18
N TRP A 44 -7.69 8.50 36.26
CA TRP A 44 -7.80 7.93 37.59
C TRP A 44 -8.14 8.95 38.66
N THR A 45 -8.44 8.43 39.83
CA THR A 45 -8.63 9.18 41.07
C THR A 45 -7.86 8.49 42.18
N VAL A 46 -7.29 9.29 43.08
CA VAL A 46 -6.56 8.80 44.26
C VAL A 46 -7.34 9.18 45.51
N LYS A 47 -7.71 8.20 46.34
CA LYS A 47 -8.34 8.41 47.64
C LYS A 47 -7.78 7.42 48.65
N ASP A 48 -7.31 7.92 49.80
CA ASP A 48 -6.72 7.10 50.87
C ASP A 48 -5.62 6.16 50.35
N ARG A 49 -4.73 6.68 49.48
CA ARG A 49 -3.67 5.95 48.75
C ARG A 49 -4.15 4.84 47.81
N LYS A 50 -5.45 4.74 47.55
CA LYS A 50 -6.03 3.81 46.58
C LYS A 50 -6.32 4.54 45.27
N ILE A 51 -5.95 3.89 44.18
CA ILE A 51 -6.21 4.35 42.82
C ILE A 51 -7.44 3.63 42.29
N SER A 52 -8.37 4.37 41.68
CA SER A 52 -9.45 3.82 40.86
C SER A 52 -9.66 4.67 39.61
N GLY A 53 -9.86 4.03 38.46
CA GLY A 53 -9.90 4.69 37.17
C GLY A 53 -10.20 3.77 35.99
N SER A 54 -9.88 4.26 34.79
CA SER A 54 -9.96 3.54 33.52
C SER A 54 -8.72 3.76 32.66
N LEU A 55 -8.46 2.80 31.78
CA LEU A 55 -7.44 2.83 30.76
C LEU A 55 -8.12 2.66 29.40
N GLN A 56 -7.88 3.62 28.52
CA GLN A 56 -8.23 3.53 27.11
C GLN A 56 -6.96 3.32 26.31
N GLY A 57 -6.92 2.24 25.54
CA GLY A 57 -5.81 1.94 24.64
C GLY A 57 -6.27 1.99 23.20
N ALA A 58 -5.43 2.48 22.30
CA ALA A 58 -5.57 2.35 20.86
C ALA A 58 -4.30 1.72 20.30
N THR A 59 -4.45 0.66 19.52
CA THR A 59 -3.33 -0.06 18.91
C THR A 59 -3.50 -0.13 17.40
N GLY A 60 -2.44 0.24 16.69
CA GLY A 60 -2.23 -0.07 15.29
C GLY A 60 -1.25 -1.22 15.17
N GLN A 61 -1.54 -2.20 14.32
CA GLN A 61 -0.52 -3.17 13.94
C GLN A 61 0.41 -2.60 12.86
N ASP A 62 1.64 -3.11 12.83
CA ASP A 62 2.68 -2.67 11.89
C ASP A 62 2.30 -2.91 10.42
N ALA A 63 3.10 -2.30 9.53
CA ALA A 63 2.85 -1.97 8.12
C ALA A 63 2.24 -3.04 7.18
N ASN A 64 2.10 -4.30 7.61
CA ASN A 64 1.54 -5.41 6.84
C ASN A 64 0.13 -5.84 7.28
N ALA A 65 -0.40 -5.31 8.39
CA ALA A 65 -1.72 -5.65 8.85
C ALA A 65 -2.76 -4.64 8.34
N SER A 66 -3.68 -5.10 7.49
CA SER A 66 -4.88 -4.35 7.05
C SER A 66 -5.90 -4.11 8.18
N GLN A 67 -5.49 -4.23 9.44
CA GLN A 67 -6.37 -4.15 10.59
C GLN A 67 -6.57 -2.68 10.99
N PRO A 68 -7.82 -2.25 11.24
CA PRO A 68 -8.10 -0.91 11.73
C PRO A 68 -7.47 -0.71 13.12
N VAL A 69 -7.26 0.55 13.49
CA VAL A 69 -6.91 0.89 14.89
C VAL A 69 -7.97 0.29 15.80
N THR A 70 -7.55 -0.62 16.68
CA THR A 70 -8.42 -1.24 17.67
C THR A 70 -8.34 -0.44 18.96
N THR A 71 -9.48 -0.21 19.60
CA THR A 71 -9.55 0.46 20.88
C THR A 71 -10.01 -0.50 21.97
N VAL A 72 -9.40 -0.41 23.14
CA VAL A 72 -9.75 -1.17 24.34
C VAL A 72 -10.06 -0.21 25.48
N ASP A 73 -10.98 -0.59 26.35
CA ASP A 73 -11.29 0.10 27.60
C ASP A 73 -11.22 -0.92 28.74
N GLN A 74 -10.46 -0.60 29.78
CA GLN A 74 -10.22 -1.49 30.92
C GLN A 74 -10.27 -0.71 32.23
N ALA A 75 -10.80 -1.33 33.28
CA ALA A 75 -10.75 -0.75 34.62
C ALA A 75 -9.30 -0.69 35.14
N VAL A 76 -8.98 0.36 35.89
CA VAL A 76 -7.69 0.51 36.58
C VAL A 76 -7.95 0.60 38.07
N THR A 77 -7.23 -0.22 38.82
CA THR A 77 -7.15 -0.11 40.29
C THR A 77 -5.70 -0.10 40.73
N GLY A 78 -5.39 0.33 41.94
CA GLY A 78 -4.01 0.32 42.39
C GLY A 78 -3.77 1.04 43.71
N THR A 79 -2.50 1.32 43.96
CA THR A 79 -2.04 2.10 45.12
C THR A 79 -1.02 3.13 44.71
N ASP A 80 -1.04 4.28 45.38
CA ASP A 80 0.01 5.31 45.32
C ASP A 80 0.59 5.52 46.72
N ASP A 81 1.87 5.15 46.89
CA ASP A 81 2.62 5.38 48.12
C ASP A 81 3.75 6.40 47.88
N ASN A 82 3.38 7.68 47.94
CA ASN A 82 4.27 8.83 47.78
C ASN A 82 5.00 8.84 46.43
N GLY A 83 4.25 8.66 45.33
CA GLY A 83 4.79 8.68 43.97
C GLY A 83 5.34 7.32 43.52
N GLN A 84 5.27 6.29 44.34
CA GLN A 84 5.42 4.89 43.91
C GLN A 84 4.04 4.32 43.63
N ILE A 85 3.81 3.90 42.39
CA ILE A 85 2.50 3.40 41.96
C ILE A 85 2.56 1.92 41.59
N VAL A 86 1.52 1.20 42.00
CA VAL A 86 1.25 -0.17 41.53
C VAL A 86 -0.17 -0.17 41.01
N LEU A 87 -0.32 -0.46 39.72
CA LEU A 87 -1.60 -0.54 39.03
C LEU A 87 -1.92 -1.99 38.71
N THR A 88 -3.21 -2.28 38.71
CA THR A 88 -3.81 -3.49 38.14
C THR A 88 -4.78 -3.03 37.06
N ILE A 89 -4.51 -3.46 35.82
CA ILE A 89 -5.33 -3.17 34.66
C ILE A 89 -6.20 -4.38 34.35
N GLY A 90 -7.50 -4.18 34.10
CA GLY A 90 -8.45 -5.25 33.84
C GLY A 90 -8.95 -5.94 35.12
N SER A 91 -9.53 -7.12 34.96
CA SER A 91 -10.08 -7.91 36.07
C SER A 91 -9.92 -9.41 35.83
N GLY A 92 -9.89 -10.18 36.91
CA GLY A 92 -9.81 -11.64 36.85
C GLY A 92 -8.50 -12.17 36.27
N ALA A 93 -8.58 -13.28 35.52
CA ALA A 93 -7.42 -14.01 34.99
C ALA A 93 -6.64 -13.24 33.91
N THR A 94 -7.20 -12.16 33.36
CA THR A 94 -6.56 -11.30 32.35
C THR A 94 -6.08 -9.98 32.94
N SER A 95 -5.97 -9.90 34.28
CA SER A 95 -5.45 -8.70 34.93
C SER A 95 -3.94 -8.63 34.80
N GLU A 96 -3.43 -7.42 34.55
CA GLU A 96 -2.01 -7.16 34.43
C GLU A 96 -1.58 -6.18 35.51
N SER A 97 -0.46 -6.47 36.18
CA SER A 97 0.11 -5.57 37.17
C SER A 97 1.24 -4.75 36.56
N LEU A 98 1.16 -3.44 36.74
CA LEU A 98 2.19 -2.48 36.33
C LEU A 98 2.74 -1.78 37.57
N SER A 99 4.04 -1.60 37.65
CA SER A 99 4.70 -0.90 38.76
C SER A 99 5.53 0.26 38.25
N GLY A 100 5.58 1.35 38.99
CA GLY A 100 6.13 2.57 38.45
C GLY A 100 6.24 3.72 39.41
N THR A 101 6.59 4.88 38.85
CA THR A 101 6.74 6.11 39.61
C THR A 101 6.02 7.27 38.95
N VAL A 102 5.45 8.17 39.76
CA VAL A 102 5.01 9.50 39.35
C VAL A 102 5.96 10.53 39.96
N LYS A 103 6.68 11.26 39.12
CA LYS A 103 7.59 12.33 39.57
C LYS A 103 7.64 13.44 38.54
N ASP A 104 7.61 14.69 38.98
CA ASP A 104 7.81 15.88 38.13
C ASP A 104 6.92 15.88 36.86
N GLN A 105 5.65 15.49 37.00
CA GLN A 105 4.70 15.36 35.87
C GLN A 105 5.12 14.33 34.81
N LEU A 106 5.84 13.30 35.21
CA LEU A 106 6.14 12.13 34.41
C LEU A 106 5.72 10.90 35.18
N MET A 107 4.85 10.10 34.58
CA MET A 107 4.55 8.77 35.08
C MET A 107 5.31 7.74 34.25
N VAL A 108 6.04 6.86 34.91
CA VAL A 108 6.77 5.76 34.28
C VAL A 108 6.19 4.46 34.82
N LEU A 109 5.61 3.63 33.96
CA LEU A 109 5.08 2.32 34.31
C LEU A 109 5.92 1.23 33.67
N ASN A 110 6.20 0.19 34.43
CA ASN A 110 6.89 -1.02 33.98
C ASN A 110 5.94 -2.20 34.09
N GLY A 111 5.92 -3.01 33.04
CA GLY A 111 5.18 -4.27 32.97
C GLY A 111 5.99 -5.32 32.23
N THR A 112 5.36 -6.45 32.00
CA THR A 112 5.91 -7.54 31.18
C THR A 112 4.89 -7.93 30.13
N ASP A 113 5.32 -8.03 28.88
CA ASP A 113 4.53 -8.60 27.79
C ASP A 113 5.19 -9.88 27.26
N SER A 114 4.65 -10.43 26.18
CA SER A 114 5.20 -11.63 25.52
C SER A 114 6.64 -11.48 25.00
N SER A 115 7.13 -10.25 24.84
CA SER A 115 8.45 -9.91 24.31
C SER A 115 9.46 -9.50 25.39
N GLY A 116 9.01 -9.29 26.64
CA GLY A 116 9.86 -9.05 27.79
C GLY A 116 9.39 -7.87 28.65
N ALA A 117 10.34 -7.20 29.30
CA ALA A 117 10.05 -6.02 30.12
C ALA A 117 9.72 -4.81 29.24
N VAL A 118 8.60 -4.17 29.54
CA VAL A 118 8.12 -2.97 28.82
C VAL A 118 8.08 -1.79 29.78
N THR A 119 8.66 -0.67 29.35
CA THR A 119 8.57 0.61 30.08
C THR A 119 7.74 1.60 29.26
N MET A 120 6.66 2.08 29.83
CA MET A 120 5.80 3.12 29.26
C MET A 120 6.01 4.45 29.99
N ARG A 121 6.12 5.53 29.22
CA ARG A 121 6.27 6.90 29.73
C ARG A 121 5.03 7.71 29.39
N PHE A 122 4.41 8.26 30.42
CA PHE A 122 3.18 9.03 30.33
C PHE A 122 3.44 10.47 30.75
N SER A 123 2.85 11.39 29.99
CA SER A 123 2.78 12.80 30.37
C SER A 123 1.35 13.17 30.74
N PRO A 124 1.13 14.24 31.52
CA PRO A 124 -0.19 14.78 31.76
C PRO A 124 -0.90 15.01 30.43
N GLY A 125 -2.18 14.66 30.41
CA GLY A 125 -2.98 14.71 29.20
C GLY A 125 -4.45 14.94 29.46
N SER A 126 -5.23 14.86 28.40
CA SER A 126 -6.67 14.99 28.41
C SER A 126 -7.26 14.04 27.37
N GLU A 127 -8.55 13.78 27.46
CA GLU A 127 -9.28 13.02 26.44
C GLU A 127 -9.11 13.63 25.04
N LYS A 128 -9.02 14.96 24.94
CA LYS A 128 -8.73 15.65 23.68
C LYS A 128 -7.34 15.29 23.14
N LYS A 129 -6.31 15.29 24.00
CA LYS A 129 -4.94 14.91 23.59
C LYS A 129 -4.87 13.44 23.17
N TYR A 130 -5.55 12.55 23.90
CA TYR A 130 -5.71 11.15 23.53
C TYR A 130 -6.37 11.02 22.15
N SER A 131 -7.53 11.65 21.95
CA SER A 131 -8.28 11.59 20.69
C SER A 131 -7.46 12.08 19.50
N SER A 132 -6.72 13.18 19.65
CA SER A 132 -5.81 13.68 18.61
C SER A 132 -4.65 12.72 18.32
N ALA A 133 -4.10 12.06 19.34
CA ALA A 133 -3.06 11.05 19.17
C ALA A 133 -3.59 9.79 18.46
N VAL A 134 -4.80 9.33 18.80
CA VAL A 134 -5.46 8.20 18.11
C VAL A 134 -5.72 8.52 16.63
N THR A 135 -6.19 9.73 16.32
CA THR A 135 -6.33 10.17 14.92
C THR A 135 -4.99 10.20 14.21
N SER A 136 -3.95 10.74 14.84
CA SER A 136 -2.60 10.76 14.27
C SER A 136 -2.06 9.35 14.00
N LEU A 137 -2.30 8.40 14.91
CA LEU A 137 -1.95 6.98 14.74
C LEU A 137 -2.68 6.38 13.53
N ARG A 138 -3.99 6.63 13.40
CA ARG A 138 -4.80 6.17 12.27
C ARG A 138 -4.26 6.70 10.95
N ASP A 139 -3.98 8.00 10.88
CA ASP A 139 -3.45 8.65 9.68
C ASP A 139 -2.07 8.08 9.29
N GLN A 140 -1.22 7.80 10.29
CA GLN A 140 0.09 7.19 10.06
C GLN A 140 -0.02 5.76 9.51
N ILE A 141 -0.95 4.95 10.02
CA ILE A 141 -1.19 3.59 9.51
C ILE A 141 -1.71 3.64 8.08
N GLN A 142 -2.68 4.52 7.80
CA GLN A 142 -3.20 4.70 6.44
C GLN A 142 -2.11 5.14 5.46
N LYS A 143 -1.22 6.06 5.86
CA LYS A 143 -0.07 6.45 5.04
C LYS A 143 0.88 5.29 4.77
N ARG A 144 1.20 4.47 5.79
CA ARG A 144 2.04 3.27 5.63
C ARG A 144 1.40 2.23 4.70
N GLN A 145 0.09 2.00 4.83
CA GLN A 145 -0.66 1.08 3.96
C GLN A 145 -0.68 1.57 2.51
N ALA A 146 -0.94 2.87 2.28
CA ALA A 146 -0.90 3.47 0.96
C ALA A 146 0.49 3.36 0.32
N GLN A 147 1.56 3.54 1.12
CA GLN A 147 2.94 3.33 0.66
C GLN A 147 3.18 1.88 0.24
N ALA A 148 2.83 0.91 1.10
CA ALA A 148 3.04 -0.51 0.81
C ALA A 148 2.28 -0.96 -0.46
N ALA A 149 1.04 -0.49 -0.63
CA ALA A 149 0.25 -0.74 -1.83
C ALA A 149 0.89 -0.13 -3.08
N TYR A 150 1.42 1.09 -2.98
CA TYR A 150 2.15 1.74 -4.06
C TYR A 150 3.42 0.96 -4.44
N ASP A 151 4.22 0.54 -3.47
CA ASP A 151 5.45 -0.22 -3.70
C ASP A 151 5.16 -1.59 -4.36
N ALA A 152 4.07 -2.27 -3.96
CA ALA A 152 3.62 -3.51 -4.59
C ALA A 152 3.18 -3.31 -6.05
N ALA A 153 2.49 -2.20 -6.34
CA ALA A 153 2.09 -1.85 -7.70
C ALA A 153 3.31 -1.51 -8.59
N VAL A 154 4.32 -0.83 -8.03
CA VAL A 154 5.60 -0.56 -8.70
C VAL A 154 6.32 -1.89 -9.03
N ALA A 155 6.41 -2.83 -8.10
CA ALA A 155 6.98 -4.15 -8.37
C ALA A 155 6.22 -4.94 -9.47
N THR A 156 4.89 -4.81 -9.50
CA THR A 156 4.05 -5.40 -10.56
C THR A 156 4.36 -4.78 -11.92
N LEU A 157 4.52 -3.45 -11.98
CA LEU A 157 4.88 -2.73 -13.20
C LEU A 157 6.22 -3.21 -13.78
N ALA A 158 7.24 -3.39 -12.94
CA ALA A 158 8.54 -3.92 -13.36
C ALA A 158 8.44 -5.33 -13.96
N THR A 159 7.63 -6.19 -13.34
CA THR A 159 7.37 -7.55 -13.84
C THR A 159 6.68 -7.52 -15.20
N GLN A 160 5.61 -6.73 -15.34
CA GLN A 160 4.86 -6.59 -16.59
C GLN A 160 5.70 -5.99 -17.71
N THR A 161 6.61 -5.05 -17.39
CA THR A 161 7.55 -4.49 -18.38
C THR A 161 8.44 -5.59 -18.96
N THR A 162 8.96 -6.46 -18.10
CA THR A 162 9.80 -7.61 -18.51
C THR A 162 8.99 -8.62 -19.34
N THR A 163 7.75 -8.90 -18.94
CA THR A 163 6.84 -9.76 -19.71
C THR A 163 6.57 -9.21 -21.11
N LEU A 164 6.29 -7.91 -21.23
CA LEU A 164 6.08 -7.25 -22.51
C LEU A 164 7.34 -7.31 -23.39
N GLN A 165 8.52 -7.03 -22.83
CA GLN A 165 9.79 -7.15 -23.57
C GLN A 165 10.02 -8.56 -24.11
N THR A 166 9.74 -9.58 -23.30
CA THR A 166 9.86 -10.99 -23.70
C THR A 166 8.87 -11.34 -24.82
N ALA A 167 7.62 -10.89 -24.70
CA ALA A 167 6.59 -11.12 -25.69
C ALA A 167 6.88 -10.39 -27.01
N LEU A 168 7.43 -9.16 -26.96
CA LEU A 168 7.86 -8.43 -28.15
C LEU A 168 9.02 -9.14 -28.86
N ALA A 169 10.02 -9.63 -28.12
CA ALA A 169 11.13 -10.37 -28.72
C ALA A 169 10.66 -11.66 -29.39
N ALA A 170 9.70 -12.38 -28.79
CA ALA A 170 9.08 -13.55 -29.40
C ALA A 170 8.29 -13.17 -30.66
N PHE A 171 7.50 -12.10 -30.61
CA PHE A 171 6.78 -11.58 -31.76
C PHE A 171 7.72 -11.22 -32.93
N GLU A 172 8.82 -10.50 -32.66
CA GLU A 172 9.82 -10.13 -33.67
C GLU A 172 10.47 -11.37 -34.32
N ALA A 173 10.75 -12.42 -33.54
CA ALA A 173 11.32 -13.65 -34.05
C ALA A 173 10.35 -14.41 -34.98
N GLU A 174 9.08 -14.56 -34.56
CA GLU A 174 8.06 -15.24 -35.38
C GLU A 174 7.70 -14.43 -36.63
N PHE A 175 7.58 -13.10 -36.50
CA PHE A 175 7.31 -12.21 -37.64
C PHE A 175 8.41 -12.27 -38.70
N SER A 176 9.68 -12.41 -38.29
CA SER A 176 10.77 -12.65 -39.24
C SER A 176 10.66 -14.02 -39.93
N GLY A 177 10.15 -15.05 -39.25
CA GLY A 177 9.90 -16.37 -39.82
C GLY A 177 8.77 -16.33 -40.86
N GLU A 178 7.69 -15.62 -40.55
CA GLU A 178 6.58 -15.39 -41.48
C GLU A 178 7.02 -14.62 -42.74
N GLN A 179 7.80 -13.53 -42.61
CA GLN A 179 8.31 -12.81 -43.78
C GLN A 179 9.16 -13.70 -44.70
N ALA A 180 9.95 -14.60 -44.13
CA ALA A 180 10.71 -15.57 -44.91
C ALA A 180 9.78 -16.56 -45.63
N ALA A 181 8.71 -17.01 -44.99
CA ALA A 181 7.70 -17.87 -45.60
C ALA A 181 6.94 -17.16 -46.74
N VAL A 182 6.55 -15.89 -46.56
CA VAL A 182 5.94 -15.05 -47.62
C VAL A 182 6.89 -14.92 -48.80
N THR A 183 8.15 -14.55 -48.56
CA THR A 183 9.16 -14.40 -49.63
C THR A 183 9.34 -15.68 -50.44
N ASN A 184 9.41 -16.84 -49.76
CA ASN A 184 9.52 -18.13 -50.43
C ASN A 184 8.26 -18.47 -51.25
N PHE A 185 7.09 -18.17 -50.70
CA PHE A 185 5.81 -18.36 -51.38
C PHE A 185 5.68 -17.49 -52.64
N GLU A 186 6.06 -16.22 -52.57
CA GLU A 186 6.08 -15.31 -53.73
C GLU A 186 7.06 -15.77 -54.81
N ALA A 187 8.25 -16.22 -54.41
CA ALA A 187 9.27 -16.73 -55.34
C ALA A 187 8.77 -17.98 -56.09
N LEU A 188 8.10 -18.90 -55.40
CA LEU A 188 7.49 -20.09 -56.01
C LEU A 188 6.37 -19.71 -56.99
N ALA A 189 5.44 -18.87 -56.55
CA ALA A 189 4.33 -18.41 -57.40
C ALA A 189 4.81 -17.65 -58.65
N GLY A 190 5.93 -16.94 -58.56
CA GLY A 190 6.57 -16.25 -59.68
C GLY A 190 7.21 -17.19 -60.71
N GLY A 191 7.58 -18.41 -60.32
CA GLY A 191 8.35 -19.37 -61.14
C GLY A 191 7.52 -20.29 -62.03
N PHE A 192 6.20 -20.37 -61.85
CA PHE A 192 5.35 -21.25 -62.65
C PHE A 192 4.93 -20.59 -63.98
N THR A 193 5.13 -21.30 -65.09
CA THR A 193 4.66 -20.89 -66.43
C THR A 193 3.36 -21.57 -66.84
N CYS A 194 2.99 -22.67 -66.19
CA CYS A 194 1.74 -23.41 -66.34
C CYS A 194 1.52 -24.28 -65.08
N MET A 195 0.28 -24.68 -64.80
CA MET A 195 -0.07 -25.39 -63.56
C MET A 195 -0.16 -26.91 -63.81
N ASP A 196 0.87 -27.65 -63.40
CA ASP A 196 0.90 -29.12 -63.40
C ASP A 196 0.77 -29.72 -61.98
N THR A 197 0.81 -31.05 -61.86
CA THR A 197 0.71 -31.74 -60.56
C THR A 197 1.87 -31.40 -59.62
N ALA A 198 3.09 -31.21 -60.14
CA ALA A 198 4.25 -30.89 -59.32
C ALA A 198 4.19 -29.44 -58.80
N ALA A 199 3.79 -28.50 -59.66
CA ALA A 199 3.55 -27.10 -59.33
C ALA A 199 2.44 -26.95 -58.27
N SER A 200 1.30 -27.64 -58.46
CA SER A 200 0.20 -27.63 -57.50
C SER A 200 0.60 -28.19 -56.13
N ASN A 201 1.38 -29.27 -56.10
CA ASN A 201 1.90 -29.85 -54.86
C ASN A 201 2.90 -28.91 -54.16
N ALA A 202 3.83 -28.31 -54.89
CA ALA A 202 4.80 -27.36 -54.36
C ALA A 202 4.11 -26.11 -53.78
N TYR A 203 3.09 -25.60 -54.48
CA TYR A 203 2.26 -24.49 -54.02
C TYR A 203 1.55 -24.83 -52.71
N SER A 204 0.86 -25.98 -52.65
CA SER A 204 0.13 -26.42 -51.46
C SER A 204 1.04 -26.60 -50.25
N GLN A 205 2.26 -27.13 -50.44
CA GLN A 205 3.25 -27.24 -49.38
C GLN A 205 3.72 -25.88 -48.88
N SER A 206 4.00 -24.95 -49.79
CA SER A 206 4.41 -23.59 -49.42
C SER A 206 3.30 -22.80 -48.72
N TRP A 207 2.05 -22.98 -49.14
CA TRP A 207 0.89 -22.40 -48.47
C TRP A 207 0.73 -22.92 -47.05
N ASN A 208 0.86 -24.24 -46.86
CA ASN A 208 0.81 -24.84 -45.53
C ASN A 208 1.95 -24.32 -44.63
N ALA A 209 3.16 -24.17 -45.17
CA ALA A 209 4.29 -23.60 -44.44
C ALA A 209 4.01 -22.15 -44.02
N TYR A 210 3.54 -21.30 -44.95
CA TYR A 210 3.13 -19.93 -44.63
C TYR A 210 2.04 -19.88 -43.55
N SER A 211 0.98 -20.67 -43.69
CA SER A 211 -0.14 -20.68 -42.74
C SER A 211 0.30 -21.08 -41.32
N VAL A 212 1.26 -21.99 -41.20
CA VAL A 212 1.84 -22.37 -39.91
C VAL A 212 2.61 -21.22 -39.29
N GLU A 213 3.47 -20.54 -40.06
CA GLU A 213 4.24 -19.39 -39.54
C GLU A 213 3.32 -18.22 -39.17
N TRP A 214 2.33 -17.87 -40.02
CA TRP A 214 1.31 -16.86 -39.71
C TRP A 214 0.59 -17.17 -38.39
N SER A 215 0.21 -18.43 -38.16
CA SER A 215 -0.45 -18.83 -36.91
C SER A 215 0.45 -18.61 -35.68
N LYS A 216 1.77 -18.80 -35.79
CA LYS A 216 2.71 -18.54 -34.69
C LYS A 216 2.86 -17.04 -34.45
N THR A 217 3.07 -16.26 -35.52
CA THR A 217 3.17 -14.80 -35.41
C THR A 217 1.92 -14.20 -34.78
N ASN A 218 0.72 -14.61 -35.23
CA ASN A 218 -0.53 -14.12 -34.68
C ASN A 218 -0.67 -14.49 -33.18
N ALA A 219 -0.26 -15.70 -32.79
CA ALA A 219 -0.23 -16.07 -31.37
C ALA A 219 0.74 -15.18 -30.56
N ALA A 220 1.93 -14.90 -31.09
CA ALA A 220 2.92 -14.04 -30.44
C ALA A 220 2.46 -12.57 -30.38
N TYR A 221 1.81 -12.06 -31.44
CA TYR A 221 1.18 -10.74 -31.48
C TYR A 221 0.16 -10.58 -30.36
N ASN A 222 -0.78 -11.54 -30.25
CA ASN A 222 -1.82 -11.51 -29.24
C ASN A 222 -1.24 -11.55 -27.81
N ALA A 223 -0.15 -12.29 -27.59
CA ALA A 223 0.55 -12.32 -26.31
C ALA A 223 1.22 -10.96 -25.98
N ALA A 224 1.88 -10.33 -26.95
CA ALA A 224 2.50 -9.01 -26.77
C ALA A 224 1.45 -7.91 -26.51
N ASP A 225 0.35 -7.91 -27.25
CA ASP A 225 -0.77 -6.99 -27.09
C ASP A 225 -1.46 -7.16 -25.71
N ALA A 226 -1.69 -8.40 -25.27
CA ALA A 226 -2.22 -8.67 -23.92
C ALA A 226 -1.28 -8.18 -22.82
N ALA A 227 0.04 -8.40 -22.96
CA ALA A 227 1.04 -7.90 -22.01
C ALA A 227 1.08 -6.36 -21.97
N ASN A 228 0.95 -5.71 -23.13
CA ASN A 228 0.93 -4.26 -23.24
C ASN A 228 -0.30 -3.64 -22.53
N ARG A 229 -1.49 -4.22 -22.74
CA ARG A 229 -2.70 -3.77 -22.02
C ARG A 229 -2.57 -3.91 -20.51
N ALA A 230 -2.00 -5.01 -20.03
CA ALA A 230 -1.78 -5.22 -18.60
C ALA A 230 -0.83 -4.16 -18.02
N LEU A 231 0.23 -3.81 -18.75
CA LEU A 231 1.17 -2.75 -18.37
C LEU A 231 0.46 -1.38 -18.28
N GLN A 232 -0.31 -1.01 -19.31
CA GLN A 232 -1.03 0.27 -19.36
C GLN A 232 -2.04 0.43 -18.22
N LEU A 233 -2.76 -0.64 -17.85
CA LEU A 233 -3.70 -0.61 -16.73
C LEU A 233 -2.98 -0.34 -15.40
N THR A 234 -1.83 -0.96 -15.19
CA THR A 234 -1.01 -0.76 -13.98
C THR A 234 -0.42 0.64 -13.93
N GLU A 235 0.05 1.18 -15.06
CA GLU A 235 0.50 2.57 -15.15
C GLU A 235 -0.61 3.56 -14.81
N ALA A 236 -1.81 3.36 -15.36
CA ALA A 236 -2.97 4.22 -15.08
C ALA A 236 -3.33 4.19 -13.59
N THR A 237 -3.29 3.00 -12.97
CA THR A 237 -3.54 2.82 -11.54
C THR A 237 -2.49 3.54 -10.70
N LEU A 238 -1.20 3.43 -11.04
CA LEU A 238 -0.12 4.14 -10.35
C LEU A 238 -0.22 5.67 -10.48
N LYS A 239 -0.58 6.18 -11.67
CA LYS A 239 -0.81 7.61 -11.90
C LYS A 239 -1.98 8.14 -11.06
N ALA A 240 -3.03 7.33 -10.88
CA ALA A 240 -4.21 7.72 -10.10
C ALA A 240 -4.00 7.62 -8.57
N THR A 241 -3.14 6.72 -8.11
CA THR A 241 -2.96 6.40 -6.68
C THR A 241 -1.69 6.97 -6.06
N GLN A 242 -0.88 7.72 -6.83
CA GLN A 242 0.39 8.26 -6.36
C GLN A 242 0.22 9.10 -5.08
N PRO A 243 0.74 8.65 -3.92
CA PRO A 243 0.68 9.44 -2.71
C PRO A 243 1.54 10.69 -2.90
N ALA A 244 1.08 11.85 -2.43
CA ALA A 244 1.80 13.12 -2.56
C ALA A 244 3.24 13.08 -2.00
N SER A 245 3.53 12.13 -1.11
CA SER A 245 4.83 11.89 -0.47
C SER A 245 5.79 10.98 -1.25
N VAL A 246 5.39 10.36 -2.37
CA VAL A 246 6.19 9.34 -3.08
C VAL A 246 6.53 9.82 -4.48
N LYS A 247 7.62 10.57 -4.61
CA LYS A 247 8.02 11.15 -5.90
C LYS A 247 9.21 10.50 -6.58
N LEU A 248 10.11 9.80 -5.88
CA LEU A 248 11.41 9.48 -6.47
C LEU A 248 11.58 8.04 -6.97
N HIS A 249 11.06 7.01 -6.28
CA HIS A 249 11.38 5.63 -6.67
C HIS A 249 10.48 5.06 -7.78
N GLY A 250 9.17 5.34 -7.76
CA GLY A 250 8.25 4.85 -8.78
C GLY A 250 8.33 5.59 -10.11
N GLN A 251 8.82 6.83 -10.14
CA GLN A 251 8.82 7.66 -11.34
C GLN A 251 9.76 7.13 -12.43
N ALA A 252 10.93 6.60 -12.06
CA ALA A 252 11.87 5.99 -13.01
C ALA A 252 11.31 4.70 -13.64
N GLN A 253 10.65 3.85 -12.83
CA GLN A 253 10.00 2.65 -13.34
C GLN A 253 8.82 2.99 -14.25
N LEU A 254 8.03 4.02 -13.91
CA LEU A 254 6.95 4.51 -14.75
C LEU A 254 7.46 5.01 -16.11
N MET A 255 8.54 5.78 -16.14
CA MET A 255 9.13 6.25 -17.41
C MET A 255 9.65 5.09 -18.27
N THR A 256 10.27 4.09 -17.64
CA THR A 256 10.76 2.90 -18.33
C THR A 256 9.60 2.10 -18.92
N ALA A 257 8.57 1.80 -18.12
CA ALA A 257 7.37 1.11 -18.57
C ALA A 257 6.69 1.84 -19.74
N SER A 258 6.56 3.17 -19.65
CA SER A 258 5.90 3.96 -20.70
C SER A 258 6.68 3.93 -22.00
N SER A 259 8.02 3.99 -21.93
CA SER A 259 8.87 3.87 -23.12
C SER A 259 8.75 2.49 -23.81
N VAL A 260 8.64 1.41 -23.03
CA VAL A 260 8.46 0.05 -23.56
C VAL A 260 7.07 -0.12 -24.15
N SER A 261 6.03 0.40 -23.50
CA SER A 261 4.66 0.44 -24.06
C SER A 261 4.62 1.19 -25.39
N ASP A 262 5.24 2.36 -25.48
CA ASP A 262 5.25 3.16 -26.71
C ASP A 262 5.99 2.45 -27.86
N ASP A 263 7.11 1.77 -27.56
CA ASP A 263 7.81 0.93 -28.54
C ASP A 263 6.95 -0.25 -29.00
N ALA A 264 6.26 -0.91 -28.06
CA ALA A 264 5.34 -2.00 -28.35
C ALA A 264 4.24 -1.58 -29.31
N VAL A 265 3.57 -0.45 -29.02
CA VAL A 265 2.50 0.09 -29.86
C VAL A 265 2.99 0.35 -31.29
N LYS A 266 4.19 0.92 -31.47
CA LYS A 266 4.76 1.17 -32.80
C LYS A 266 5.03 -0.12 -33.56
N LYS A 267 5.64 -1.11 -32.91
CA LYS A 267 5.98 -2.40 -33.53
C LYS A 267 4.75 -3.19 -33.92
N LEU A 268 3.76 -3.29 -33.03
CA LEU A 268 2.50 -3.97 -33.30
C LEU A 268 1.70 -3.26 -34.40
N ALA A 269 1.69 -1.93 -34.43
CA ALA A 269 1.04 -1.18 -35.50
C ALA A 269 1.70 -1.40 -36.87
N ALA A 270 3.04 -1.43 -36.93
CA ALA A 270 3.77 -1.70 -38.18
C ALA A 270 3.50 -3.12 -38.72
N ALA A 271 3.36 -4.09 -37.83
CA ALA A 271 3.00 -5.46 -38.20
C ALA A 271 1.59 -5.55 -38.79
N SER A 272 0.61 -4.89 -38.17
CA SER A 272 -0.76 -4.85 -38.68
C SER A 272 -0.84 -4.26 -40.09
N THR A 273 -0.03 -3.25 -40.43
CA THR A 273 0.01 -2.70 -41.79
C THR A 273 0.66 -3.65 -42.81
N THR A 274 1.52 -4.56 -42.34
CA THR A 274 2.18 -5.55 -43.21
C THR A 274 1.24 -6.72 -43.52
N ASP A 275 0.44 -7.17 -42.55
CA ASP A 275 -0.59 -8.21 -42.73
C ASP A 275 -1.63 -7.84 -43.82
N ASP A 276 -2.02 -6.57 -43.88
CA ASP A 276 -2.88 -6.05 -44.96
C ASP A 276 -2.22 -6.19 -46.35
N SER A 277 -0.89 -5.97 -46.42
CA SER A 277 -0.13 -6.09 -47.67
C SER A 277 0.12 -7.55 -48.07
N ASP A 278 0.39 -8.42 -47.12
CA ASP A 278 0.62 -9.86 -47.35
C ASP A 278 -0.69 -10.53 -47.78
N THR A 279 -1.81 -10.17 -47.15
CA THR A 279 -3.14 -10.61 -47.57
C THR A 279 -3.44 -10.20 -49.02
N ALA A 280 -3.07 -8.98 -49.42
CA ALA A 280 -3.23 -8.52 -50.80
C ALA A 280 -2.33 -9.29 -51.78
N ALA A 281 -1.08 -9.56 -51.40
CA ALA A 281 -0.13 -10.35 -52.22
C ALA A 281 -0.61 -11.80 -52.40
N ILE A 282 -1.05 -12.44 -51.33
CA ILE A 282 -1.63 -13.80 -51.34
C ILE A 282 -2.88 -13.88 -52.20
N THR A 283 -3.78 -12.88 -52.08
CA THR A 283 -4.99 -12.81 -52.89
C THR A 283 -4.64 -12.68 -54.38
N LYS A 284 -3.63 -11.86 -54.71
CA LYS A 284 -3.14 -11.71 -56.08
C LYS A 284 -2.53 -13.00 -56.62
N ILE A 285 -1.79 -13.75 -55.80
CA ILE A 285 -1.23 -15.04 -56.18
C ILE A 285 -2.35 -16.07 -56.47
N HIS A 286 -3.33 -16.19 -55.57
CA HIS A 286 -4.49 -17.07 -55.78
C HIS A 286 -5.30 -16.70 -57.04
N SER A 287 -5.41 -15.41 -57.37
CA SER A 287 -6.06 -14.99 -58.61
C SER A 287 -5.28 -15.43 -59.85
N ARG A 288 -3.95 -15.44 -59.78
CA ARG A 288 -3.06 -15.83 -60.87
C ARG A 288 -3.11 -17.34 -61.14
N ASP A 289 -3.36 -18.16 -60.12
CA ASP A 289 -3.55 -19.61 -60.29
C ASP A 289 -4.75 -19.94 -61.18
N ASN A 290 -5.81 -19.12 -61.14
CA ASN A 290 -6.96 -19.27 -62.03
C ASN A 290 -6.67 -18.85 -63.48
N ASP A 291 -5.59 -18.10 -63.70
CA ASP A 291 -5.22 -17.53 -65.00
C ASP A 291 -4.10 -18.32 -65.69
N LEU A 292 -3.41 -19.24 -64.99
CA LEU A 292 -2.36 -20.06 -65.58
C LEU A 292 -2.95 -21.17 -66.47
N PRO A 293 -2.41 -21.41 -67.67
CA PRO A 293 -2.85 -22.53 -68.50
C PRO A 293 -2.51 -23.86 -67.81
N TYR A 294 -3.43 -24.82 -67.91
CA TYR A 294 -3.17 -26.19 -67.48
C TYR A 294 -2.24 -26.90 -68.46
N CYS A 295 -1.19 -27.48 -67.91
CA CYS A 295 -0.27 -28.40 -68.54
C CYS A 295 -0.27 -29.69 -67.69
#